data_AF-A0AAD9KT43-F1
#
_entry.id   AF-A0AAD9KT43-F1
#
_cell.length_a   1.000
_cell.length_b   1.000
_cell.length_c   1.000
_cell.angle_alpha   90.00
_cell.angle_beta   90.00
_cell.angle_gamma   90.00
#
_symmetry.space_group_name_H-M   'P 1'
#
loop_
_entity.id
_entity.type
_entity.pdbx_description
1 polymer ?
#
loop_
_entity_poly.entity_id
_entity_poly.type
_entity_poly.pdbx_seq_one_letter_code
_entity_poly.pdbx_strand_id
1 'polypeptide(L)'
;MTDICEQLSVQDRQPALDYMTRTFSDDHDRGWLLACLAMFFHMDASKPGYEQWQQELLKKVEGNYLKAIKCGGEDNIQIMMDYAWFLLHIHRCDEAIPILKEIIAREDDLPVELSGYSEGVNHLIADKNLLNEIDKHGTITAPTVAIAYYVLVSIYCDTDRETEGVDLLPAFKRFCSKLLMERELDPMKLSHTFSLLGYTYQAMSKYTEAGQAFRRAADLRLAAQ
;
A
#
# COMPACT_ATOMS: atom_id res chain seq x y z
N MET A 1 14.06 -17.85 2.75
CA MET A 1 13.34 -17.63 4.04
C MET A 1 11.86 -17.98 3.94
N THR A 2 11.26 -17.97 2.75
CA THR A 2 9.85 -18.30 2.49
C THR A 2 9.46 -19.73 2.92
N ASP A 3 10.32 -20.73 2.66
CA ASP A 3 10.03 -22.14 2.99
C ASP A 3 10.01 -22.51 4.49
N ILE A 4 10.76 -21.80 5.33
CA ILE A 4 10.85 -22.14 6.76
C ILE A 4 9.62 -21.65 7.53
N CYS A 5 9.00 -20.56 7.07
CA CYS A 5 7.83 -19.99 7.73
C CYS A 5 6.55 -20.80 7.46
N GLU A 6 6.43 -21.43 6.28
CA GLU A 6 5.26 -22.25 5.94
C GLU A 6 5.15 -23.55 6.75
N GLN A 7 6.27 -24.06 7.28
CA GLN A 7 6.31 -25.33 8.01
C GLN A 7 6.11 -25.20 9.53
N LEU A 8 6.17 -23.98 10.09
CA LEU A 8 5.96 -23.75 11.52
C LEU A 8 4.47 -23.52 11.81
N SER A 9 3.94 -24.26 12.78
CA SER A 9 2.58 -24.00 13.29
C SER A 9 2.49 -22.57 13.85
N VAL A 10 1.30 -21.97 13.87
CA VAL A 10 1.07 -20.63 14.45
C VAL A 10 1.62 -20.52 15.89
N GLN A 11 1.66 -21.63 16.62
CA GLN A 11 2.20 -21.70 17.99
C GLN A 11 3.74 -21.69 18.04
N ASP A 12 4.43 -22.21 17.02
CA ASP A 12 5.90 -22.31 16.96
C ASP A 12 6.57 -21.06 16.38
N ARG A 13 5.81 -20.18 15.74
CA ARG A 13 6.36 -18.93 15.18
C ARG A 13 6.73 -17.94 16.29
N GLN A 14 5.88 -17.76 17.31
CA GLN A 14 6.08 -16.75 18.36
C GLN A 14 7.42 -16.88 19.13
N PRO A 15 7.93 -18.08 19.46
CA PRO A 15 9.23 -18.24 20.10
C PRO A 15 10.43 -17.94 19.18
N ALA A 16 10.40 -18.40 17.92
CA ALA A 16 11.42 -18.05 16.92
C ALA A 16 11.44 -16.53 16.68
N LEU A 17 10.29 -15.90 16.89
CA LEU A 17 10.07 -14.48 16.74
C LEU A 17 10.60 -13.63 17.88
N ASP A 18 10.28 -14.02 19.11
CA ASP A 18 10.83 -13.39 20.30
C ASP A 18 12.36 -13.49 20.30
N TYR A 19 12.91 -14.57 19.72
CA TYR A 19 14.34 -14.69 19.47
C TYR A 19 14.83 -13.64 18.45
N MET A 20 14.24 -13.59 17.24
CA MET A 20 14.65 -12.62 16.21
C MET A 20 14.55 -11.17 16.70
N THR A 21 13.45 -10.75 17.32
CA THR A 21 13.30 -9.37 17.82
C THR A 21 14.32 -9.01 18.91
N ARG A 22 14.80 -9.99 19.69
CA ARG A 22 15.88 -9.79 20.67
C ARG A 22 17.28 -9.78 20.02
N THR A 23 17.45 -10.48 18.90
CA THR A 23 18.73 -10.60 18.19
C THR A 23 19.03 -9.37 17.33
N PHE A 24 18.02 -8.75 16.70
CA PHE A 24 18.22 -7.54 15.91
C PHE A 24 18.15 -6.30 16.81
N SER A 25 19.31 -5.70 17.07
CA SER A 25 19.48 -4.55 17.97
C SER A 25 19.20 -3.21 17.31
N ASP A 26 19.33 -3.11 15.99
CA ASP A 26 19.01 -1.88 15.25
C ASP A 26 17.49 -1.73 15.12
N ASP A 27 17.01 -0.50 15.27
CA ASP A 27 15.59 -0.18 15.23
C ASP A 27 15.03 -0.33 13.81
N HIS A 28 15.84 -0.07 12.77
CA HIS A 28 15.43 -0.23 11.37
C HIS A 28 15.09 -1.69 11.01
N ASP A 29 16.05 -2.61 11.19
CA ASP A 29 15.86 -4.05 10.92
C ASP A 29 14.70 -4.62 11.76
N ARG A 30 14.57 -4.15 13.00
CA ARG A 30 13.47 -4.54 13.88
C ARG A 30 12.11 -4.09 13.32
N GLY A 31 12.02 -2.87 12.80
CA GLY A 31 10.81 -2.33 12.18
C GLY A 31 10.34 -3.19 11.01
N TRP A 32 11.24 -3.49 10.08
CA TRP A 32 10.94 -4.32 8.92
C TRP A 32 10.48 -5.73 9.30
N LEU A 33 11.19 -6.38 10.23
CA LEU A 33 10.79 -7.71 10.73
C LEU A 33 9.39 -7.70 11.33
N LEU A 34 9.07 -6.69 12.16
CA LEU A 34 7.74 -6.51 12.74
C LEU A 34 6.66 -6.34 11.64
N ALA A 35 6.94 -5.61 10.57
CA ALA A 35 6.02 -5.46 9.46
C ALA A 35 5.78 -6.79 8.72
N CYS A 36 6.84 -7.53 8.39
CA CYS A 36 6.71 -8.86 7.78
C CYS A 36 5.84 -9.80 8.62
N LEU A 37 5.92 -9.68 9.94
CA LEU A 37 5.12 -10.50 10.86
C LEU A 37 3.66 -10.13 10.90
N ALA A 38 3.38 -8.84 10.86
CA ALA A 38 2.03 -8.38 10.69
C ALA A 38 1.43 -8.96 9.41
N MET A 39 2.18 -8.98 8.30
CA MET A 39 1.74 -9.62 7.06
C MET A 39 1.48 -11.12 7.24
N PHE A 40 2.40 -11.90 7.85
CA PHE A 40 2.19 -13.33 8.08
C PHE A 40 0.94 -13.63 8.92
N PHE A 41 0.72 -12.88 10.00
CA PHE A 41 -0.49 -13.05 10.81
C PHE A 41 -1.75 -12.66 10.03
N HIS A 42 -1.68 -11.68 9.13
CA HIS A 42 -2.80 -11.27 8.29
C HIS A 42 -3.16 -12.36 7.27
N MET A 43 -2.15 -12.99 6.67
CA MET A 43 -2.33 -14.14 5.79
C MET A 43 -3.02 -15.30 6.52
N ASP A 44 -2.56 -15.64 7.72
CA ASP A 44 -3.15 -16.73 8.51
C ASP A 44 -4.58 -16.40 8.97
N ALA A 45 -4.86 -15.15 9.33
CA ALA A 45 -6.21 -14.70 9.69
C ALA A 45 -7.23 -14.80 8.54
N SER A 46 -6.73 -14.87 7.31
CA SER A 46 -7.53 -14.97 6.08
C SER A 46 -7.68 -16.41 5.56
N LYS A 47 -6.99 -17.39 6.18
CA LYS A 47 -7.01 -18.79 5.73
C LYS A 47 -8.21 -19.56 6.29
N PRO A 48 -8.85 -20.43 5.49
CA PRO A 48 -9.82 -21.38 5.99
C PRO A 48 -9.24 -22.26 7.12
N GLY A 49 -10.01 -22.50 8.17
CA GLY A 49 -9.61 -23.30 9.34
C GLY A 49 -9.01 -22.51 10.50
N TYR A 50 -8.81 -21.20 10.33
CA TYR A 50 -8.30 -20.29 11.37
C TYR A 50 -9.38 -19.37 11.98
N GLU A 51 -10.66 -19.62 11.68
CA GLU A 51 -11.78 -18.75 12.06
C GLU A 51 -11.86 -18.53 13.58
N GLN A 52 -11.60 -19.57 14.38
CA GLN A 52 -11.60 -19.48 15.84
C GLN A 52 -10.46 -18.60 16.42
N TRP A 53 -9.38 -18.40 15.66
CA TRP A 53 -8.20 -17.61 16.07
C TRP A 53 -8.16 -16.24 15.41
N GLN A 54 -9.06 -15.95 14.47
CA GLN A 54 -9.01 -14.76 13.62
C GLN A 54 -8.88 -13.48 14.44
N GLN A 55 -9.69 -13.31 15.49
CA GLN A 55 -9.65 -12.11 16.34
C GLN A 55 -8.31 -11.94 17.08
N GLU A 56 -7.68 -13.03 17.51
CA GLU A 56 -6.36 -12.97 18.14
C GLU A 56 -5.27 -12.63 17.12
N LEU A 57 -5.35 -13.23 15.93
CA LEU A 57 -4.41 -12.97 14.84
C LEU A 57 -4.49 -11.51 14.39
N LEU A 58 -5.69 -10.95 14.17
CA LEU A 58 -5.86 -9.54 13.78
C LEU A 58 -5.28 -8.58 14.83
N LYS A 59 -5.42 -8.88 16.13
CA LYS A 59 -4.75 -8.10 17.21
C LYS A 59 -3.23 -8.18 17.11
N LYS A 60 -2.68 -9.34 16.75
CA LYS A 60 -1.24 -9.49 16.51
C LYS A 60 -0.80 -8.72 15.27
N VAL A 61 -1.59 -8.70 14.20
CA VAL A 61 -1.29 -7.90 13.00
C VAL A 61 -1.14 -6.42 13.37
N GLU A 62 -2.18 -5.85 13.99
CA GLU A 62 -2.19 -4.43 14.39
C GLU A 62 -1.06 -4.12 15.37
N GLY A 63 -0.88 -4.94 16.40
CA GLY A 63 0.17 -4.76 17.40
C GLY A 63 1.58 -4.78 16.82
N ASN A 64 1.82 -5.55 15.75
CA ASN A 64 3.12 -5.59 15.09
C ASN A 64 3.33 -4.39 14.15
N TYR A 65 2.34 -4.00 13.34
CA TYR A 65 2.44 -2.78 12.53
C TYR A 65 2.69 -1.53 13.38
N LEU A 66 1.96 -1.36 14.48
CA LEU A 66 2.14 -0.21 15.38
C LEU A 66 3.53 -0.17 16.03
N LYS A 67 4.13 -1.33 16.33
CA LYS A 67 5.51 -1.41 16.82
C LYS A 67 6.51 -1.11 15.69
N ALA A 68 6.27 -1.63 14.49
CA ALA A 68 7.09 -1.40 13.31
C ALA A 68 7.19 0.10 12.98
N ILE A 69 6.06 0.79 12.93
CA ILE A 69 5.99 2.23 12.66
C ILE A 69 6.73 3.04 13.73
N LYS A 70 6.67 2.60 15.00
CA LYS A 70 7.37 3.24 16.13
C LYS A 70 8.89 3.08 16.09
N CYS A 71 9.39 2.01 15.46
CA CYS A 71 10.83 1.82 15.29
C CYS A 71 11.45 2.88 14.37
N GLY A 72 10.65 3.49 13.47
CA GLY A 72 11.15 4.51 12.54
C GLY A 72 12.08 3.92 11.46
N GLY A 73 12.72 4.80 10.68
CA GLY A 73 13.60 4.42 9.56
C GLY A 73 13.11 4.93 8.20
N GLU A 74 13.92 4.69 7.15
CA GLU A 74 13.63 5.11 5.78
C GLU A 74 12.39 4.38 5.21
N ASP A 75 12.25 3.07 5.46
CA ASP A 75 11.12 2.23 5.00
C ASP A 75 9.82 2.40 5.80
N ASN A 76 9.70 3.46 6.61
CA ASN A 76 8.53 3.68 7.44
C ASN A 76 7.27 3.99 6.58
N ILE A 77 7.45 4.55 5.38
CA ILE A 77 6.32 4.91 4.51
C ILE A 77 5.64 3.66 3.95
N GLN A 78 6.40 2.66 3.48
CA GLN A 78 5.83 1.39 3.05
C GLN A 78 5.11 0.67 4.19
N ILE A 79 5.70 0.61 5.39
CA ILE A 79 5.07 -0.03 6.55
C ILE A 79 3.76 0.67 6.92
N MET A 80 3.72 2.00 6.86
CA MET A 80 2.50 2.77 7.06
C MET A 80 1.45 2.45 5.98
N MET A 81 1.85 2.30 4.72
CA MET A 81 0.94 1.93 3.64
C MET A 81 0.35 0.53 3.83
N ASP A 82 1.16 -0.44 4.23
CA ASP A 82 0.71 -1.81 4.51
C ASP A 82 -0.23 -1.87 5.72
N TYR A 83 0.03 -1.04 6.74
CA TYR A 83 -0.89 -0.88 7.86
C TYR A 83 -2.22 -0.23 7.44
N ALA A 84 -2.20 0.77 6.57
CA ALA A 84 -3.42 1.35 6.01
C ALA A 84 -4.22 0.31 5.22
N TRP A 85 -3.58 -0.53 4.40
CA TRP A 85 -4.24 -1.65 3.72
C TRP A 85 -4.89 -2.62 4.68
N PHE A 86 -4.19 -2.99 5.76
CA PHE A 86 -4.76 -3.83 6.81
C PHE A 86 -6.02 -3.22 7.41
N LEU A 87 -5.99 -1.94 7.77
CA LEU A 87 -7.17 -1.24 8.32
C LEU A 87 -8.35 -1.25 7.35
N LEU A 88 -8.09 -1.05 6.06
CA LEU A 88 -9.12 -1.11 5.02
C LEU A 88 -9.69 -2.52 4.86
N HIS A 89 -8.85 -3.55 4.93
CA HIS A 89 -9.26 -4.95 4.87
C HIS A 89 -10.23 -5.32 6.01
N ILE A 90 -10.05 -4.72 7.19
CA ILE A 90 -10.96 -4.90 8.35
C ILE A 90 -12.01 -3.78 8.49
N HIS A 91 -12.26 -3.03 7.40
CA HIS A 91 -13.28 -1.98 7.30
C HIS A 91 -13.14 -0.81 8.30
N ARG A 92 -11.93 -0.53 8.78
CA ARG A 92 -11.62 0.61 9.66
C ARG A 92 -11.11 1.83 8.86
N CYS A 93 -11.94 2.29 7.91
CA CYS A 93 -11.58 3.34 6.96
C CYS A 93 -11.16 4.67 7.64
N ASP A 94 -11.89 5.09 8.67
CA ASP A 94 -11.60 6.35 9.37
C ASP A 94 -10.22 6.37 10.04
N GLU A 95 -9.71 5.20 10.43
CA GLU A 95 -8.39 5.06 11.04
C GLU A 95 -7.28 4.98 9.99
N ALA A 96 -7.58 4.52 8.78
CA ALA A 96 -6.65 4.51 7.66
C ALA A 96 -6.37 5.92 7.12
N ILE A 97 -7.39 6.80 7.09
CA ILE A 97 -7.30 8.17 6.58
C ILE A 97 -6.12 8.99 7.14
N PRO A 98 -5.94 9.11 8.48
CA PRO A 98 -4.84 9.90 9.02
C PRO A 98 -3.46 9.34 8.64
N ILE A 99 -3.33 8.02 8.48
CA ILE A 99 -2.07 7.38 8.06
C ILE A 99 -1.76 7.74 6.61
N LEU A 100 -2.75 7.66 5.71
CA LEU A 100 -2.61 8.02 4.30
C LEU A 100 -2.25 9.51 4.13
N LYS A 101 -2.87 10.39 4.93
CA LYS A 101 -2.53 11.81 4.95
C LYS A 101 -1.08 12.06 5.38
N GLU A 102 -0.60 11.33 6.38
CA GLU A 102 0.79 11.44 6.83
C GLU A 102 1.78 10.96 5.76
N ILE A 103 1.48 9.86 5.05
CA ILE A 103 2.28 9.40 3.90
C ILE A 103 2.39 10.51 2.85
N ILE A 104 1.24 11.08 2.46
CA ILE A 104 1.20 12.18 1.48
C ILE A 104 2.02 13.38 1.96
N ALA A 105 1.87 13.79 3.22
CA ALA A 105 2.58 14.94 3.77
C ALA A 105 4.11 14.76 3.78
N ARG A 106 4.61 13.53 3.94
CA ARG A 106 6.04 13.23 3.96
C ARG A 106 6.68 13.12 2.58
N GLU A 107 5.92 12.73 1.57
CA GLU A 107 6.46 12.38 0.24
C GLU A 107 5.95 13.26 -0.93
N ASP A 108 5.02 14.20 -0.73
CA ASP A 108 4.45 15.03 -1.84
C ASP A 108 5.51 15.87 -2.59
N ASP A 109 6.62 16.18 -1.92
CA ASP A 109 7.70 17.00 -2.47
C ASP A 109 8.90 16.19 -2.99
N LEU A 110 9.18 15.03 -2.41
CA LEU A 110 10.26 14.14 -2.82
C LEU A 110 9.80 12.68 -2.62
N PRO A 111 9.21 12.03 -3.63
CA PRO A 111 8.81 10.64 -3.52
C PRO A 111 10.06 9.76 -3.53
N VAL A 112 10.41 9.20 -2.37
CA VAL A 112 11.62 8.38 -2.21
C VAL A 112 11.25 6.90 -2.33
N GLU A 113 10.11 6.50 -1.77
CA GLU A 113 9.74 5.10 -1.66
C GLU A 113 8.80 4.64 -2.79
N LEU A 114 9.04 3.43 -3.30
CA LEU A 114 8.21 2.77 -4.30
C LEU A 114 7.55 1.56 -3.66
N SER A 115 6.21 1.51 -3.68
CA SER A 115 5.49 0.28 -3.39
C SER A 115 5.36 -0.57 -4.65
N GLY A 116 5.66 -1.85 -4.51
CA GLY A 116 5.40 -2.86 -5.52
C GLY A 116 4.38 -3.87 -5.00
N TYR A 117 3.31 -4.10 -5.76
CA TYR A 117 2.33 -5.14 -5.50
C TYR A 117 2.27 -6.10 -6.67
N SER A 118 2.25 -7.41 -6.36
CA SER A 118 2.23 -8.48 -7.33
C SER A 118 1.20 -9.53 -6.96
N GLU A 119 0.96 -10.47 -7.87
CA GLU A 119 -0.04 -11.55 -7.69
C GLU A 119 0.07 -12.28 -6.34
N GLY A 120 1.30 -12.45 -5.82
CA GLY A 120 1.56 -13.13 -4.56
C GLY A 120 1.03 -12.41 -3.30
N VAL A 121 0.74 -11.10 -3.39
CA VAL A 121 0.26 -10.27 -2.28
C VAL A 121 -1.16 -9.72 -2.50
N ASN A 122 -1.85 -10.15 -3.57
CA ASN A 122 -3.19 -9.67 -3.93
C ASN A 122 -4.22 -9.78 -2.79
N HIS A 123 -4.13 -10.80 -1.95
CA HIS A 123 -5.04 -11.00 -0.83
C HIS A 123 -4.91 -9.94 0.28
N LEU A 124 -3.84 -9.13 0.26
CA LEU A 124 -3.63 -8.01 1.18
C LEU A 124 -4.19 -6.69 0.65
N ILE A 125 -4.60 -6.64 -0.62
CA ILE A 125 -5.08 -5.44 -1.30
C ILE A 125 -6.60 -5.53 -1.42
N ALA A 126 -7.30 -4.57 -0.82
CA ALA A 126 -8.77 -4.54 -0.85
C ALA A 126 -9.34 -3.91 -2.14
N ASP A 127 -8.51 -3.25 -2.94
CA ASP A 127 -8.96 -2.43 -4.07
C ASP A 127 -9.03 -3.20 -5.40
N LYS A 128 -10.21 -3.17 -6.04
CA LYS A 128 -10.48 -3.91 -7.27
C LYS A 128 -9.75 -3.39 -8.50
N ASN A 129 -9.46 -2.10 -8.59
CA ASN A 129 -8.77 -1.54 -9.75
C ASN A 129 -7.29 -1.90 -9.71
N LEU A 130 -6.67 -1.84 -8.53
CA LEU A 130 -5.31 -2.32 -8.33
C LEU A 130 -5.18 -3.81 -8.65
N LEU A 131 -6.09 -4.64 -8.15
CA LEU A 131 -6.13 -6.06 -8.48
C LEU A 131 -6.24 -6.31 -9.98
N ASN A 132 -7.11 -5.57 -10.68
CA ASN A 132 -7.24 -5.67 -12.14
C ASN A 132 -5.97 -5.27 -12.91
N GLU A 133 -5.21 -4.27 -12.44
CA GLU A 133 -3.93 -3.92 -13.06
C GLU A 133 -2.88 -5.01 -12.79
N ILE A 134 -2.84 -5.56 -11.58
CA ILE A 134 -1.94 -6.67 -11.24
C ILE A 134 -2.27 -7.90 -12.09
N ASP A 135 -3.53 -8.28 -12.24
CA ASP A 135 -3.93 -9.43 -13.07
C ASP A 135 -3.54 -9.26 -14.55
N LYS A 136 -3.51 -8.01 -15.05
CA LYS A 136 -3.14 -7.72 -16.45
C LYS A 136 -1.63 -7.63 -16.66
N HIS A 137 -0.89 -7.19 -15.65
CA HIS A 137 0.51 -6.76 -15.81
C HIS A 137 1.48 -7.53 -14.91
N GLY A 138 0.98 -8.45 -14.08
CA GLY A 138 1.72 -9.24 -13.08
C GLY A 138 2.16 -8.46 -11.85
N THR A 139 2.38 -7.14 -12.00
CA THR A 139 2.80 -6.24 -10.93
C THR A 139 2.32 -4.82 -11.20
N ILE A 140 2.09 -4.07 -10.12
CA ILE A 140 2.03 -2.62 -10.14
C ILE A 140 3.13 -2.08 -9.23
N THR A 141 3.98 -1.22 -9.77
CA THR A 141 4.98 -0.48 -9.01
C THR A 141 4.80 1.00 -9.25
N ALA A 142 4.59 1.76 -8.18
CA ALA A 142 4.41 3.20 -8.20
C ALA A 142 4.95 3.83 -6.91
N PRO A 143 5.24 5.13 -6.89
CA PRO A 143 5.55 5.85 -5.65
C PRO A 143 4.46 5.64 -4.60
N THR A 144 4.85 5.38 -3.35
CA THR A 144 3.91 5.05 -2.27
C THR A 144 2.89 6.16 -2.07
N VAL A 145 3.31 7.42 -2.13
CA VAL A 145 2.42 8.58 -2.13
C VAL A 145 1.37 8.60 -3.24
N ALA A 146 1.66 8.08 -4.44
CA ALA A 146 0.67 8.01 -5.52
C ALA A 146 -0.46 7.02 -5.18
N ILE A 147 -0.09 5.89 -4.58
CA ILE A 147 -1.05 4.89 -4.10
C ILE A 147 -1.84 5.49 -2.93
N ALA A 148 -1.19 6.20 -2.01
CA ALA A 148 -1.87 6.85 -0.90
C ALA A 148 -2.92 7.89 -1.36
N TYR A 149 -2.59 8.72 -2.36
CA TYR A 149 -3.55 9.64 -2.97
C TYR A 149 -4.77 8.91 -3.54
N TYR A 150 -4.53 7.89 -4.36
CA TYR A 150 -5.58 7.09 -4.98
C TYR A 150 -6.49 6.46 -3.93
N VAL A 151 -5.91 5.74 -2.98
CA VAL A 151 -6.64 5.04 -1.92
C VAL A 151 -7.45 6.01 -1.07
N LEU A 152 -6.87 7.17 -0.71
CA LEU A 152 -7.57 8.16 0.10
C LEU A 152 -8.79 8.75 -0.62
N VAL A 153 -8.69 9.03 -1.93
CA VAL A 153 -9.84 9.49 -2.71
C VAL A 153 -10.90 8.39 -2.85
N SER A 154 -10.49 7.14 -3.07
CA SER A 154 -11.42 6.00 -3.11
C SER A 154 -12.20 5.87 -1.80
N ILE A 155 -11.53 5.97 -0.64
CA ILE A 155 -12.19 5.96 0.67
C ILE A 155 -13.23 7.08 0.76
N TYR A 156 -12.88 8.31 0.34
CA TYR A 156 -13.82 9.43 0.41
C TYR A 156 -15.03 9.26 -0.50
N CYS A 157 -14.85 8.66 -1.68
CA CYS A 157 -15.97 8.34 -2.56
C CYS A 157 -16.86 7.26 -1.93
N ASP A 158 -16.27 6.22 -1.36
CA ASP A 158 -17.00 5.10 -0.76
C ASP A 158 -17.69 5.44 0.58
N THR A 159 -17.33 6.57 1.20
CA THR A 159 -17.85 7.02 2.50
C THR A 159 -18.69 8.30 2.43
N ASP A 160 -19.17 8.69 1.24
CA ASP A 160 -19.97 9.91 1.00
C ASP A 160 -19.25 11.23 1.41
N ARG A 161 -17.91 11.23 1.39
CA ARG A 161 -17.05 12.38 1.72
C ARG A 161 -16.41 12.99 0.48
N GLU A 162 -17.13 12.96 -0.64
CA GLU A 162 -16.62 13.33 -1.98
C GLU A 162 -15.91 14.70 -2.02
N THR A 163 -16.38 15.68 -1.26
CA THR A 163 -15.77 17.03 -1.22
C THR A 163 -14.30 16.96 -0.77
N GLU A 164 -13.98 16.13 0.22
CA GLU A 164 -12.60 15.95 0.68
C GLU A 164 -11.73 15.27 -0.39
N GLY A 165 -12.31 14.36 -1.19
CA GLY A 165 -11.66 13.79 -2.36
C GLY A 165 -11.39 14.83 -3.45
N VAL A 166 -12.33 15.75 -3.69
CA VAL A 166 -12.18 16.81 -4.70
C VAL A 166 -11.01 17.70 -4.36
N ASP A 167 -10.86 18.04 -3.09
CA ASP A 167 -9.80 18.92 -2.60
C ASP A 167 -8.39 18.33 -2.76
N LEU A 168 -8.27 17.00 -2.82
CA LEU A 168 -6.98 16.32 -3.04
C LEU A 168 -6.54 16.27 -4.50
N LEU A 169 -7.47 16.31 -5.46
CA LEU A 169 -7.16 16.15 -6.89
C LEU A 169 -6.12 17.14 -7.43
N PRO A 170 -6.16 18.45 -7.12
CA PRO A 170 -5.15 19.39 -7.61
C PRO A 170 -3.74 19.03 -7.12
N ALA A 171 -3.62 18.53 -5.89
CA ALA A 171 -2.35 18.11 -5.32
C ALA A 171 -1.83 16.85 -6.02
N PHE A 172 -2.66 15.82 -6.18
CA PHE A 172 -2.26 14.61 -6.88
C PHE A 172 -1.86 14.87 -8.34
N LYS A 173 -2.63 15.72 -9.06
CA LYS A 173 -2.29 16.13 -10.42
C LYS A 173 -0.94 16.85 -10.49
N ARG A 174 -0.68 17.75 -9.54
CA ARG A 174 0.61 18.45 -9.44
C ARG A 174 1.75 17.47 -9.18
N PHE A 175 1.54 16.51 -8.28
CA PHE A 175 2.49 15.44 -8.00
C PHE A 175 2.84 14.63 -9.27
N CYS A 176 1.85 14.12 -10.01
CA CYS A 176 2.10 13.41 -11.27
C CYS A 176 2.82 14.28 -12.31
N SER A 177 2.54 15.59 -12.34
CA SER A 177 3.20 16.53 -13.26
C SER A 177 4.67 16.76 -12.88
N LYS A 178 5.00 16.83 -11.58
CA LYS A 178 6.38 16.90 -11.09
C LYS A 178 7.15 15.63 -11.51
N LEU A 179 6.58 14.45 -11.27
CA LEU A 179 7.19 13.17 -11.64
C LEU A 179 7.53 13.06 -13.13
N LEU A 180 6.72 13.65 -14.02
CA LEU A 180 7.05 13.69 -15.46
C LEU A 180 8.30 14.51 -15.79
N MET A 181 8.67 15.47 -14.94
CA MET A 181 9.87 16.28 -15.11
C MET A 181 11.11 15.56 -14.57
N GLU A 182 10.93 14.58 -13.68
CA GLU A 182 11.99 13.73 -13.16
C GLU A 182 12.47 12.74 -14.23
N ARG A 183 13.71 12.91 -14.67
CA ARG A 183 14.27 12.14 -15.80
C ARG A 183 14.63 10.70 -15.45
N GLU A 184 14.73 10.38 -14.17
CA GLU A 184 15.27 9.10 -13.69
C GLU A 184 14.18 8.09 -13.33
N LEU A 185 12.91 8.49 -13.28
CA LEU A 185 11.85 7.54 -12.96
C LEU A 185 11.54 6.67 -14.17
N ASP A 186 11.59 5.36 -13.94
CA ASP A 186 11.25 4.35 -14.93
C ASP A 186 9.87 4.61 -15.57
N PRO A 187 9.75 4.59 -16.91
CA PRO A 187 8.50 4.88 -17.61
C PRO A 187 7.33 3.97 -17.23
N MET A 188 7.56 2.72 -16.81
CA MET A 188 6.50 1.83 -16.31
C MET A 188 5.98 2.30 -14.96
N LYS A 189 6.85 2.77 -14.06
CA LYS A 189 6.42 3.35 -12.76
C LYS A 189 5.62 4.63 -12.95
N LEU A 190 6.02 5.47 -13.91
CA LEU A 190 5.24 6.64 -14.32
C LEU A 190 3.89 6.21 -14.91
N SER A 191 3.87 5.20 -15.78
CA SER A 191 2.64 4.66 -16.38
C SER A 191 1.64 4.24 -15.29
N HIS A 192 2.07 3.46 -14.30
CA HIS A 192 1.22 3.06 -13.18
C HIS A 192 0.70 4.25 -12.38
N THR A 193 1.55 5.25 -12.13
CA THR A 193 1.14 6.48 -11.43
C THR A 193 0.02 7.22 -12.19
N PHE A 194 0.10 7.29 -13.52
CA PHE A 194 -0.96 7.87 -14.34
C PHE A 194 -2.22 7.00 -14.40
N SER A 195 -2.10 5.67 -14.35
CA SER A 195 -3.26 4.79 -14.18
C SER A 195 -3.98 5.05 -12.87
N LEU A 196 -3.25 5.21 -11.75
CA LEU A 196 -3.83 5.56 -10.44
C LEU A 196 -4.59 6.89 -10.49
N LEU A 197 -4.02 7.91 -11.15
CA LEU A 197 -4.71 9.18 -11.37
C LEU A 197 -5.98 9.00 -12.23
N GLY A 198 -5.93 8.13 -13.25
CA GLY A 198 -7.09 7.79 -14.08
C GLY A 198 -8.21 7.14 -13.27
N TYR A 199 -7.88 6.16 -12.44
CA TYR A 199 -8.85 5.54 -11.53
C TYR A 199 -9.41 6.51 -10.51
N THR A 200 -8.59 7.43 -10.00
CA THR A 200 -9.02 8.50 -9.11
C THR A 200 -10.09 9.38 -9.78
N TYR A 201 -9.83 9.85 -11.00
CA TYR A 201 -10.82 10.62 -11.75
C TYR A 201 -12.09 9.81 -12.05
N GLN A 202 -11.94 8.52 -12.37
CA GLN A 202 -13.08 7.65 -12.63
C GLN A 202 -13.97 7.47 -11.40
N ALA A 203 -13.39 7.25 -10.22
CA ALA A 203 -14.13 7.16 -8.95
C ALA A 203 -14.94 8.43 -8.68
N MET A 204 -14.39 9.59 -9.07
CA MET A 204 -15.05 10.89 -8.95
C MET A 204 -15.96 11.25 -10.12
N SER A 205 -16.29 10.30 -11.01
CA SER A 205 -17.10 10.52 -12.21
C SER A 205 -16.56 11.60 -13.18
N LYS A 206 -15.26 11.92 -13.13
CA LYS A 206 -14.56 12.86 -14.03
C LYS A 206 -14.01 12.13 -15.26
N TYR A 207 -14.90 11.55 -16.06
CA TYR A 207 -14.53 10.60 -17.11
C TYR A 207 -13.65 11.17 -18.22
N THR A 208 -13.74 12.48 -18.50
CA THR A 208 -12.92 13.12 -19.53
C THR A 208 -11.46 13.17 -19.09
N GLU A 209 -11.22 13.59 -17.86
CA GLU A 209 -9.91 13.65 -17.20
C GLU A 209 -9.35 12.24 -16.97
N ALA A 210 -10.19 11.28 -16.56
CA ALA A 210 -9.81 9.87 -16.46
C ALA A 210 -9.27 9.35 -17.79
N GLY A 211 -9.98 9.60 -18.90
CA GLY A 211 -9.53 9.20 -20.24
C GLY A 211 -8.22 9.88 -20.67
N GLN A 212 -7.96 11.11 -20.25
CA GLN A 212 -6.67 11.77 -20.49
C GLN A 212 -5.53 11.11 -19.70
N ALA A 213 -5.75 10.80 -18.41
CA ALA A 213 -4.76 10.14 -17.57
C ALA A 213 -4.44 8.73 -18.07
N PHE A 214 -5.44 7.93 -18.42
CA PHE A 214 -5.22 6.58 -18.98
C PHE A 214 -4.50 6.60 -20.33
N ARG A 215 -4.81 7.56 -21.21
CA ARG A 215 -4.04 7.72 -22.46
C ARG A 215 -2.57 8.01 -22.18
N ARG A 216 -2.30 8.90 -21.21
CA ARG A 216 -0.92 9.21 -20.81
C ARG A 216 -0.20 7.98 -20.26
N ALA A 217 -0.87 7.17 -19.45
CA ALA A 217 -0.33 5.90 -18.95
C ALA A 217 0.03 4.94 -20.09
N ALA A 218 -0.86 4.83 -21.10
CA ALA A 218 -0.61 3.99 -22.28
C ALA A 218 0.57 4.49 -23.12
N ASP A 219 0.67 5.80 -23.36
CA ASP A 219 1.79 6.40 -24.09
C ASP A 219 3.14 6.10 -23.42
N LEU A 220 3.19 6.22 -22.08
CA LEU A 220 4.38 5.91 -21.29
C LEU A 220 4.77 4.43 -21.35
N ARG A 221 3.77 3.54 -21.33
CA ARG A 221 3.97 2.09 -21.43
C ARG A 221 4.53 1.70 -22.80
N LEU A 222 4.03 2.32 -23.88
CA LEU A 222 4.55 2.10 -25.23
C LEU A 222 5.99 2.61 -25.38
N ALA A 223 6.35 3.71 -24.71
CA ALA A 223 7.72 4.22 -24.72
C ALA A 223 8.72 3.37 -23.93
N ALA A 224 8.23 2.43 -23.10
CA ALA A 224 9.04 1.53 -22.29
C ALA A 224 9.40 0.20 -23.01
N GLN A 225 8.80 -0.07 -24.17
CA GLN A 225 9.00 -1.27 -25.00
C GLN A 225 10.08 -1.03 -26.06
#